data_AF-A0AAX3WRQ6-F1
#
_entry.id   AF-A0AAX3WRQ6-F1
#
_cell.length_a   1.000
_cell.length_b   1.000
_cell.length_c   1.000
_cell.angle_alpha   90.00
_cell.angle_beta   90.00
_cell.angle_gamma   90.00
#
_symmetry.space_group_name_H-M   'P 1'
#
loop_
_entity.id
_entity.type
_entity.pdbx_description
1 polymer ?
#
loop_
_entity_poly.entity_id
_entity_poly.type
_entity_poly.pdbx_seq_one_letter_code
_entity_poly.pdbx_strand_id
1 'polypeptide(L)'
;MKLDELVMLILIYSGLMTFFIVPFDRNKPFEHPCSFSTLFRENLMRLIFHKKTLFAVIFLILLLTGIWFGFKQQEYHINAHSGNPPIHTNTTAIFYMCGLFLYTIVLYLLLALTTTFKAQKNNH
;
A
#
# COMPACT_ATOMS: atom_id res chain seq x y z
N MET A 1 11.80 8.45 14.10
CA MET A 1 11.98 8.34 12.65
C MET A 1 12.17 9.74 12.11
N LYS A 2 13.25 9.98 11.38
CA LYS A 2 13.50 11.30 10.78
C LYS A 2 12.65 11.48 9.52
N LEU A 3 12.44 12.72 9.07
CA LEU A 3 11.59 13.02 7.92
C LEU A 3 12.14 12.43 6.61
N ASP A 4 13.45 12.45 6.42
CA ASP A 4 14.17 11.85 5.29
C ASP A 4 13.98 10.33 5.23
N GLU A 5 14.11 9.64 6.36
CA GLU A 5 13.84 8.19 6.46
C GLU A 5 12.39 7.87 6.08
N LEU A 6 11.45 8.70 6.55
CA LEU A 6 10.02 8.55 6.27
C LEU A 6 9.70 8.77 4.80
N VAL A 7 10.27 9.80 4.17
CA VAL A 7 10.10 10.07 2.73
C VAL A 7 10.65 8.93 1.89
N MET A 8 11.85 8.43 2.22
CA MET A 8 12.44 7.29 1.53
C MET A 8 11.58 6.02 1.66
N LEU A 9 11.09 5.73 2.86
CA LEU A 9 10.22 4.58 3.10
C LEU A 9 8.94 4.67 2.26
N ILE A 10 8.28 5.84 2.25
CA ILE A 10 7.07 6.07 1.46
C ILE A 10 7.34 5.91 -0.03
N LEU A 11 8.46 6.44 -0.53
CA LEU A 11 8.80 6.38 -1.94
C LEU A 11 9.05 4.93 -2.39
N ILE A 12 9.89 4.19 -1.65
CA ILE A 12 10.20 2.78 -1.93
C ILE A 12 8.93 1.95 -1.86
N TYR A 13 8.15 2.12 -0.79
CA TYR A 13 6.89 1.41 -0.60
C TYR A 13 5.91 1.66 -1.74
N SER A 14 5.72 2.93 -2.11
CA SER A 14 4.80 3.31 -3.20
C SER A 14 5.23 2.75 -4.55
N GLY A 15 6.53 2.80 -4.85
CA GLY A 15 7.07 2.24 -6.09
C GLY A 15 6.84 0.72 -6.18
N LEU A 16 7.14 0.00 -5.11
CA LEU A 16 6.98 -1.46 -5.05
C LEU A 16 5.50 -1.86 -5.13
N MET A 17 4.63 -1.16 -4.38
CA MET A 17 3.18 -1.40 -4.43
C MET A 17 2.62 -1.13 -5.82
N THR A 18 3.00 -0.01 -6.43
CA THR A 18 2.57 0.32 -7.80
C THR A 18 3.02 -0.75 -8.80
N PHE A 19 4.24 -1.28 -8.66
CA PHE A 19 4.76 -2.36 -9.50
C PHE A 19 3.95 -3.65 -9.39
N PHE A 20 3.51 -4.02 -8.19
CA PHE A 20 2.67 -5.22 -7.99
C PHE A 20 1.21 -5.02 -8.40
N ILE A 21 0.65 -3.82 -8.15
CA ILE A 21 -0.76 -3.52 -8.39
C ILE A 21 -1.06 -3.28 -9.88
N VAL A 22 -0.19 -2.58 -10.60
CA VAL A 22 -0.45 -2.19 -11.98
C VAL A 22 -0.20 -3.37 -12.94
N PRO A 23 -1.21 -3.83 -13.70
CA PRO A 23 -1.01 -4.85 -14.73
C PRO A 23 -0.14 -4.29 -15.88
N PHE A 24 0.86 -5.06 -16.32
CA PHE A 24 1.67 -4.70 -17.49
C PHE A 24 0.90 -4.84 -18.80
N ASP A 25 -0.09 -5.72 -18.82
CA ASP A 25 -0.85 -6.02 -20.01
C ASP A 25 -2.01 -5.02 -20.17
N ARG A 26 -1.69 -3.79 -20.61
CA ARG A 26 -2.67 -2.70 -20.81
C ARG A 26 -3.46 -2.81 -22.12
N ASN A 27 -3.23 -3.85 -22.92
CA ASN A 27 -3.56 -3.85 -24.35
C ASN A 27 -4.97 -4.31 -24.73
N LYS A 28 -5.94 -4.24 -23.81
CA LYS A 28 -7.35 -4.42 -24.20
C LYS A 28 -7.99 -3.04 -24.28
N PRO A 29 -8.13 -2.46 -25.50
CA PRO A 29 -8.94 -1.26 -25.67
C PRO A 29 -10.36 -1.57 -25.20
N PHE A 30 -10.98 -0.64 -24.48
CA PHE A 30 -12.39 -0.76 -24.12
C PHE A 30 -13.20 -0.70 -25.42
N GLU A 31 -13.94 -1.76 -25.74
CA GLU A 31 -14.63 -1.91 -27.02
C GLU A 31 -15.84 -0.96 -27.20
N HIS A 32 -16.22 -0.20 -26.15
CA HIS A 32 -17.42 0.64 -26.15
C HIS A 32 -17.21 2.02 -25.50
N PRO A 33 -17.94 3.06 -25.96
CA PRO A 33 -17.99 4.35 -25.30
C PRO A 33 -18.63 4.19 -23.92
N CYS A 34 -17.79 4.03 -22.90
CA CYS A 34 -18.19 3.82 -21.53
C CYS A 34 -18.14 5.12 -20.73
N SER A 35 -19.11 5.33 -19.84
CA SER A 35 -19.08 6.41 -18.85
C SER A 35 -17.86 6.28 -17.94
N PHE A 36 -17.35 7.40 -17.40
CA PHE A 36 -16.22 7.40 -16.46
C PHE A 36 -16.43 6.42 -15.30
N SER A 37 -17.66 6.33 -14.77
CA SER A 37 -17.96 5.43 -13.65
C SER A 37 -17.81 3.95 -14.01
N THR A 38 -18.13 3.55 -15.24
CA THR A 38 -17.99 2.15 -15.66
C THR A 38 -16.51 1.83 -15.92
N LEU A 39 -15.76 2.74 -16.55
CA LEU A 39 -14.31 2.63 -16.73
C LEU A 39 -13.56 2.55 -15.39
N PHE A 40 -13.92 3.39 -14.42
CA PHE A 40 -13.31 3.37 -13.09
C PHE A 40 -13.56 2.05 -12.37
N ARG A 41 -14.81 1.58 -12.37
CA ARG A 41 -15.19 0.31 -11.73
C ARG A 41 -14.46 -0.88 -12.37
N GLU A 42 -14.37 -0.90 -13.70
CA GLU A 42 -13.72 -1.98 -14.42
C GLU A 42 -12.19 -1.98 -14.19
N ASN A 43 -11.56 -0.80 -14.20
CA ASN A 43 -10.15 -0.65 -13.82
C ASN A 43 -9.89 -1.07 -12.38
N LEU A 44 -10.76 -0.69 -11.44
CA LEU A 44 -10.65 -1.09 -10.03
C LEU A 44 -10.70 -2.62 -9.91
N MET A 45 -11.68 -3.27 -10.53
CA MET A 45 -11.79 -4.74 -10.53
C MET A 45 -10.56 -5.40 -11.17
N ARG A 46 -10.08 -4.85 -12.28
CA ARG A 46 -8.88 -5.35 -12.97
C ARG A 46 -7.64 -5.25 -12.09
N LEU A 47 -7.48 -4.18 -11.32
CA LEU A 47 -6.41 -4.03 -10.35
C LEU A 47 -6.58 -5.02 -9.17
N ILE A 48 -7.80 -5.34 -8.74
CA ILE A 48 -8.04 -6.19 -7.54
C ILE A 48 -7.76 -7.65 -7.90
N PHE A 49 -8.29 -8.10 -9.03
CA PHE A 49 -8.25 -9.50 -9.44
C PHE A 49 -7.02 -9.86 -10.29
N HIS A 50 -6.00 -8.99 -10.32
CA HIS A 50 -4.78 -9.29 -11.04
C HIS A 50 -3.91 -10.31 -10.28
N LYS A 51 -3.27 -11.24 -11.01
CA LYS A 51 -2.41 -12.29 -10.41
C LYS A 51 -1.29 -11.73 -9.53
N LYS A 52 -0.83 -10.50 -9.83
CA LYS A 52 0.23 -9.84 -9.06
C LYS A 52 -0.25 -9.15 -7.79
N THR A 53 -1.54 -8.93 -7.65
CA THR A 53 -2.13 -8.35 -6.44
C THR A 53 -1.90 -9.24 -5.23
N LEU A 54 -1.77 -10.56 -5.43
CA LEU A 54 -1.36 -11.49 -4.39
C LEU A 54 0.01 -11.11 -3.79
N PHE A 55 1.00 -10.72 -4.61
CA PHE A 55 2.31 -10.27 -4.11
C PHE A 55 2.19 -8.96 -3.34
N ALA A 56 1.33 -8.04 -3.75
CA ALA A 56 1.07 -6.80 -3.01
C ALA A 56 0.47 -7.09 -1.61
N VAL A 57 -0.48 -8.03 -1.53
CA VAL A 57 -1.09 -8.44 -0.25
C VAL A 57 -0.07 -9.14 0.64
N ILE A 58 0.73 -10.06 0.11
CA ILE A 58 1.80 -10.74 0.86
C ILE A 58 2.80 -9.70 1.38
N PHE A 59 3.22 -8.76 0.53
CA PHE A 59 4.15 -7.69 0.91
C PHE A 59 3.58 -6.80 2.02
N LEU A 60 2.30 -6.43 1.93
CA LEU A 60 1.62 -5.68 3.00
C LEU A 60 1.59 -6.46 4.32
N ILE A 61 1.26 -7.75 4.29
CA ILE A 61 1.25 -8.60 5.49
C ILE A 61 2.66 -8.67 6.10
N LEU A 62 3.69 -8.88 5.29
CA LEU A 62 5.08 -8.92 5.75
C LEU A 62 5.52 -7.60 6.41
N LEU A 63 5.06 -6.45 5.88
CA LEU A 63 5.35 -5.16 6.49
C LEU A 63 4.61 -4.96 7.81
N LEU A 64 3.33 -5.34 7.87
CA LEU A 64 2.55 -5.24 9.11
C LEU A 64 3.16 -6.13 10.20
N THR A 65 3.54 -7.37 9.88
CA THR A 65 4.23 -8.24 10.84
C THR A 65 5.60 -7.68 11.22
N GLY A 66 6.35 -7.13 10.27
CA GLY A 66 7.62 -6.46 10.53
C GLY A 66 7.48 -5.29 11.52
N ILE A 67 6.45 -4.45 11.37
CA ILE A 67 6.13 -3.38 12.31
C ILE A 67 5.85 -3.96 13.70
N TRP A 68 5.01 -5.00 13.79
CA TRP A 68 4.69 -5.65 15.07
C TRP A 68 5.95 -6.13 15.80
N PHE A 69 6.75 -6.94 15.12
CA PHE A 69 7.94 -7.55 15.69
C PHE A 69 9.00 -6.50 16.03
N GLY A 70 9.15 -5.45 15.21
CA GLY A 70 10.05 -4.34 15.51
C GLY A 70 9.70 -3.64 16.82
N PHE A 71 8.42 -3.29 17.03
CA PHE A 71 7.96 -2.69 18.28
C PHE A 71 8.06 -3.64 19.47
N LYS A 72 7.81 -4.94 19.28
CA LYS A 72 7.96 -5.95 20.33
C LYS A 72 9.40 -6.16 20.75
N GLN A 73 10.32 -6.16 19.79
CA GLN A 73 11.75 -6.29 20.07
C GLN A 73 12.28 -5.05 20.78
N GLN A 74 11.82 -3.85 20.41
CA GLN A 74 12.15 -2.62 21.11
C GLN A 74 11.65 -2.62 22.55
N GLU A 75 10.39 -3.03 22.77
CA GLU A 75 9.80 -3.21 24.10
C GLU A 75 10.63 -4.18 24.94
N TYR A 76 10.94 -5.36 24.40
CA TYR A 76 11.75 -6.37 25.07
C TYR A 76 13.14 -5.83 25.46
N HIS A 77 13.85 -5.19 24.52
CA HIS A 77 15.19 -4.66 24.76
C HIS A 77 15.20 -3.60 25.87
N ILE A 78 14.24 -2.67 25.86
CA ILE A 78 14.14 -1.64 26.89
C ILE A 78 13.81 -2.29 28.24
N ASN A 79 12.82 -3.18 28.30
CA ASN A 79 12.38 -3.78 29.54
C ASN A 79 13.43 -4.72 30.16
N ALA A 80 14.26 -5.37 29.34
CA ALA A 80 15.29 -6.30 29.80
C ALA A 80 16.62 -5.61 30.18
N HIS A 81 16.97 -4.49 29.54
CA HIS A 81 18.34 -3.97 29.61
C HIS A 81 18.47 -2.47 29.93
N SER A 82 17.38 -1.69 29.94
CA SER A 82 17.51 -0.23 30.09
C SER A 82 17.62 0.26 31.53
N GLY A 83 17.28 -0.56 32.53
CA GLY A 83 17.15 -0.11 33.92
C GLY A 83 15.98 0.86 34.17
N ASN A 84 15.18 1.15 33.15
CA ASN A 84 13.98 1.98 33.25
C ASN A 84 12.74 1.15 33.60
N PRO A 85 11.64 1.80 34.02
CA PRO A 85 10.35 1.14 34.18
C PRO A 85 9.90 0.47 32.87
N PRO A 86 9.20 -0.67 32.96
CA PRO A 86 8.72 -1.36 31.78
C PRO A 86 7.78 -0.47 30.96
N ILE A 87 8.01 -0.48 29.66
CA ILE A 87 7.19 0.21 28.66
C ILE A 87 6.29 -0.78 27.93
N HIS A 88 5.24 -0.26 27.29
CA HIS A 88 4.39 -1.00 26.38
C HIS A 88 4.23 -0.24 25.06
N THR A 89 4.51 -0.92 23.94
CA THR A 89 4.52 -0.28 22.61
C THR A 89 3.35 -0.71 21.72
N ASN A 90 2.45 -1.58 22.21
CA ASN A 90 1.35 -2.16 21.44
C ASN A 90 0.46 -1.13 20.73
N THR A 91 0.03 -0.10 21.46
CA THR A 91 -0.86 0.94 20.91
C THR A 91 -0.18 1.72 19.79
N THR A 92 1.12 1.99 19.96
CA THR A 92 1.92 2.68 18.96
C THR A 92 2.09 1.80 17.72
N ALA A 93 2.39 0.51 17.89
CA ALA A 93 2.48 -0.44 16.78
C ALA A 93 1.18 -0.53 15.98
N ILE A 94 0.03 -0.64 16.66
CA ILE A 94 -1.29 -0.68 16.03
C ILE A 94 -1.56 0.62 15.25
N PHE A 95 -1.21 1.78 15.81
CA PHE A 95 -1.37 3.06 15.13
C PHE A 95 -0.59 3.11 13.80
N TYR A 96 0.67 2.67 13.80
CA TYR A 96 1.49 2.60 12.58
C TYR A 96 0.94 1.59 11.57
N MET A 97 0.47 0.43 12.03
CA MET A 97 -0.18 -0.57 11.16
C MET A 97 -1.43 -0.01 10.49
N CYS A 98 -2.32 0.61 11.26
CA CYS A 98 -3.53 1.25 10.73
C CYS A 98 -3.18 2.36 9.74
N GLY A 99 -2.16 3.17 10.05
CA GLY A 99 -1.66 4.21 9.16
C GLY A 99 -1.17 3.66 7.82
N LEU A 100 -0.35 2.60 7.85
CA LEU A 100 0.14 1.93 6.63
C LEU A 100 -1.02 1.32 5.83
N PHE A 101 -1.97 0.68 6.51
CA PHE A 101 -3.14 0.08 5.87
C PHE A 101 -4.00 1.13 5.17
N LEU A 102 -4.35 2.22 5.85
CA LEU A 102 -5.11 3.34 5.27
C LEU A 102 -4.34 3.98 4.10
N TYR A 103 -3.04 4.18 4.25
CA TYR A 103 -2.18 4.69 3.17
C TYR A 103 -2.24 3.79 1.93
N THR A 104 -2.23 2.47 2.13
CA THR A 104 -2.34 1.48 1.06
C THR A 104 -3.65 1.63 0.28
N ILE A 105 -4.78 1.82 0.99
CA ILE A 105 -6.10 2.01 0.38
C ILE A 105 -6.11 3.28 -0.47
N VAL A 106 -5.58 4.39 0.06
CA VAL A 106 -5.51 5.66 -0.66
C VAL A 106 -4.65 5.53 -1.92
N LEU A 107 -3.48 4.91 -1.80
CA LEU A 107 -2.60 4.63 -2.94
C LEU A 107 -3.32 3.82 -4.03
N TYR A 108 -4.09 2.82 -3.61
CA TYR A 108 -4.87 1.99 -4.51
C TYR A 108 -5.93 2.76 -5.30
N LEU A 109 -6.69 3.62 -4.60
CA LEU A 109 -7.71 4.47 -5.22
C LEU A 109 -7.09 5.48 -6.18
N LEU A 110 -5.95 6.09 -5.81
CA LEU A 110 -5.21 7.01 -6.68
C LEU A 110 -4.70 6.31 -7.96
N LEU A 111 -4.22 5.08 -7.85
CA LEU A 111 -3.80 4.28 -9.01
C LEU A 111 -4.98 3.96 -9.94
N ALA A 112 -6.12 3.55 -9.39
CA ALA A 112 -7.34 3.30 -10.17
C ALA A 112 -7.83 4.58 -10.88
N LEU A 113 -7.79 5.72 -10.19
CA LEU A 113 -8.21 7.01 -10.72
C LEU A 113 -7.28 7.51 -11.83
N THR A 114 -5.96 7.47 -11.61
CA THR A 114 -4.96 7.92 -12.62
C THR A 114 -4.95 7.03 -13.86
N THR A 115 -5.12 5.72 -13.71
CA THR A 115 -5.24 4.80 -14.85
C THR A 115 -6.52 5.04 -15.64
N THR A 116 -7.63 5.35 -14.96
CA THR A 116 -8.90 5.69 -15.61
C THR A 116 -8.84 7.01 -16.38
N PHE A 117 -8.27 8.07 -15.79
CA PHE A 117 -8.06 9.33 -16.51
C PHE A 117 -7.18 9.17 -17.75
N LYS A 118 -6.12 8.34 -17.64
CA LYS A 118 -5.25 8.04 -18.78
C LYS A 118 -5.99 7.26 -19.88
N ALA A 119 -6.86 6.31 -19.51
CA ALA A 119 -7.67 5.57 -20.47
C ALA A 119 -8.68 6.46 -21.18
N GLN A 120 -9.35 7.38 -20.46
CA GLN A 120 -10.30 8.32 -21.04
C GLN A 120 -9.63 9.28 -22.03
N LYS A 121 -8.44 9.81 -21.69
CA LYS A 121 -7.67 10.68 -22.59
C LYS A 121 -7.28 10.00 -23.92
N ASN A 122 -7.03 8.70 -23.90
CA ASN A 122 -6.64 7.94 -25.09
C ASN A 122 -7.82 7.54 -25.99
N ASN A 123 -9.07 7.66 -25.49
CA ASN A 123 -10.30 7.36 -26.24
C ASN A 123 -10.89 8.60 -26.94
N HIS A 124 -10.28 9.77 -26.76
CA HIS A 124 -10.58 11.04 -27.45
C HIS A 124 -9.43 11.39 -28.39
#